data_AF-A0A4Y2Q082-F1
#
_entry.id   AF-A0A4Y2Q082-F1
#
_cell.length_a   1.000
_cell.length_b   1.000
_cell.length_c   1.000
_cell.angle_alpha   90.00
_cell.angle_beta   90.00
_cell.angle_gamma   90.00
#
_symmetry.space_group_name_H-M   'P 1'
#
loop_
_entity.id
_entity.type
_entity.pdbx_description
1 polymer ?
#
loop_
_entity_poly.entity_id
_entity_poly.type
_entity_poly.pdbx_seq_one_letter_code
_entity_poly.pdbx_strand_id
1 'polypeptide(L)'
;MKKNLKKLKLKKAILLMDNAPVHPDVETRKAEYITCIFMFPNTTAIFQPMDQGLMESMKRRYRKQILSKLHFEGDDDEQEAGFTTVQFWKALMSKDCVYIINEAWESVPEDIVKRS
;
A
#
# COMPACT_ATOMS: atom_id res chain seq x y z
N MET A 1 -1.71 23.09 -1.28
CA MET A 1 -1.26 22.62 -2.62
C MET A 1 -1.88 23.42 -3.78
N LYS A 2 -3.23 23.47 -3.94
CA LYS A 2 -3.90 24.15 -5.08
C LYS A 2 -3.48 25.61 -5.35
N LYS A 3 -3.19 26.41 -4.31
CA LYS A 3 -2.75 27.82 -4.45
C LYS A 3 -1.36 27.98 -5.10
N ASN A 4 -0.45 27.01 -4.92
CA ASN A 4 0.91 27.08 -5.46
C ASN A 4 1.00 26.54 -6.89
N LEU A 5 0.12 25.62 -7.28
CA LEU A 5 0.09 25.01 -8.62
C LEU A 5 -0.29 26.01 -9.73
N LYS A 6 -1.11 27.02 -9.43
CA LYS A 6 -1.51 28.06 -10.41
C LYS A 6 -0.33 28.87 -10.96
N LYS A 7 0.79 28.95 -10.24
CA LYS A 7 1.99 29.69 -10.66
C LYS A 7 2.87 28.90 -11.65
N LEU A 8 2.65 27.59 -11.79
CA LEU A 8 3.56 26.68 -12.47
C LEU A 8 3.24 26.43 -13.96
N LYS A 9 2.35 27.23 -14.60
CA LYS A 9 1.92 27.07 -16.02
C LYS A 9 1.66 25.60 -16.41
N LEU A 10 0.96 24.88 -15.54
CA LEU A 10 0.72 23.45 -15.69
C LEU A 10 -0.25 23.18 -16.84
N LYS A 11 -0.03 22.08 -17.55
CA LYS A 11 -0.93 21.58 -18.60
C LYS A 11 -2.26 21.08 -18.01
N LYS A 12 -3.15 20.62 -18.88
CA LYS A 12 -4.52 20.18 -18.54
C LYS A 12 -4.56 19.11 -17.44
N ALA A 13 -3.56 18.23 -17.39
CA ALA A 13 -3.40 17.23 -16.33
C ALA A 13 -1.98 17.23 -15.76
N ILE A 14 -1.86 16.74 -14.51
CA ILE A 14 -0.59 16.54 -13.82
C ILE A 14 -0.45 15.06 -13.51
N LEU A 15 0.69 14.48 -13.87
CA LEU A 15 1.11 13.17 -13.42
C LEU A 15 2.14 13.34 -12.30
N LEU A 16 1.76 12.96 -11.07
CA LEU A 16 2.65 13.00 -9.91
C LEU A 16 3.34 11.64 -9.76
N MET A 17 4.65 11.61 -9.97
CA MET A 17 5.46 10.38 -9.91
C MET A 17 6.33 10.35 -8.67
N ASP A 18 6.61 9.16 -8.16
CA ASP A 18 7.62 8.94 -7.14
C ASP A 18 9.02 9.06 -7.73
N ASN A 19 10.01 9.31 -6.87
CA ASN A 19 11.39 9.55 -7.29
C ASN A 19 12.17 8.22 -7.48
N ALA A 20 11.52 7.17 -7.97
CA ALA A 20 12.17 5.87 -8.15
C ALA A 20 13.15 5.92 -9.33
N PRO A 21 14.36 5.33 -9.20
CA PRO A 21 15.41 5.41 -10.23
C PRO A 21 15.07 4.69 -11.54
N VAL A 22 14.05 3.81 -11.52
CA VAL A 22 13.52 3.14 -12.72
C VAL A 22 12.71 4.09 -13.61
N HIS A 23 12.33 5.27 -13.11
CA HIS A 23 11.59 6.23 -13.91
C HIS A 23 12.51 7.04 -14.83
N PRO A 24 12.20 7.10 -16.13
CA PRO A 24 12.93 7.94 -17.07
C PRO A 24 12.66 9.42 -16.77
N ASP A 25 13.62 10.26 -17.16
CA ASP A 25 13.61 11.69 -16.85
C ASP A 25 12.39 12.41 -17.43
N VAL A 26 11.95 13.49 -16.77
CA VAL A 26 10.75 14.27 -17.13
C VAL A 26 10.82 14.78 -18.56
N GLU A 27 12.03 15.17 -19.01
CA GLU A 27 12.31 15.65 -20.36
C GLU A 27 11.92 14.63 -21.45
N THR A 28 12.05 13.33 -21.16
CA THR A 28 11.71 12.23 -22.07
C THR A 28 10.22 11.91 -22.09
N ARG A 29 9.44 12.44 -21.14
CA ARG A 29 8.00 12.20 -20.95
C ARG A 29 7.17 13.45 -21.23
N LYS A 30 7.45 14.12 -22.36
CA LYS A 30 6.65 15.26 -22.84
C LYS A 30 5.39 14.76 -23.54
N ALA A 31 4.26 14.81 -22.83
CA ALA A 31 2.94 14.68 -23.45
C ALA A 31 2.31 16.07 -23.63
N GLU A 32 1.62 16.31 -24.74
CA GLU A 32 1.08 17.63 -25.10
C GLU A 32 0.21 18.25 -23.99
N TYR A 33 -0.59 17.43 -23.31
CA TYR A 33 -1.56 17.87 -22.30
C TYR A 33 -1.25 17.48 -20.85
N ILE A 34 -0.15 16.76 -20.59
CA ILE A 34 0.21 16.26 -19.26
C ILE A 34 1.53 16.87 -18.80
N THR A 35 1.56 17.39 -17.58
CA THR A 35 2.79 17.79 -16.90
C THR A 35 3.22 16.72 -15.92
N CYS A 36 4.39 16.13 -16.14
CA CYS A 36 4.98 15.17 -15.22
C CYS A 36 5.78 15.91 -14.15
N ILE A 37 5.55 15.57 -12.87
CA ILE A 37 6.26 16.17 -11.73
C ILE A 37 6.69 15.03 -10.80
N PHE A 38 7.96 15.03 -10.41
CA PHE A 38 8.45 14.15 -9.37
C PHE A 38 8.19 14.74 -7.98
N MET A 39 7.75 13.90 -7.06
CA MET A 39 7.66 14.27 -5.65
C MET A 39 9.06 14.47 -5.05
N PHE A 40 9.12 15.24 -3.97
CA PHE A 40 10.35 15.33 -3.19
C PHE A 40 10.74 13.95 -2.65
N PRO A 41 12.06 13.70 -2.50
CA PRO A 41 12.54 12.45 -1.91
C PRO A 41 11.83 12.16 -0.58
N ASN A 42 11.45 10.89 -0.36
CA ASN A 42 10.81 10.40 0.87
C ASN A 42 9.43 11.01 1.20
N THR A 43 8.75 11.64 0.23
CA THR A 43 7.41 12.22 0.46
C THR A 43 6.26 11.44 -0.16
N THR A 44 6.54 10.34 -0.86
CA THR A 44 5.55 9.49 -1.54
C THR A 44 4.39 9.09 -0.63
N ALA A 45 4.68 8.54 0.56
CA ALA A 45 3.65 8.13 1.51
C ALA A 45 2.77 9.29 2.05
N ILE A 46 3.27 10.53 1.97
CA ILE A 46 2.55 11.72 2.46
C ILE A 46 1.71 12.35 1.33
N PHE A 47 2.11 12.21 0.08
CA PHE A 47 1.48 12.91 -1.03
C PHE A 47 0.78 12.00 -2.04
N GLN A 48 1.10 10.70 -2.11
CA GLN A 48 0.38 9.78 -2.98
C GLN A 48 -0.88 9.27 -2.31
N PRO A 49 -2.06 9.57 -2.89
CA PRO A 49 -3.33 9.05 -2.38
C PRO A 49 -3.36 7.51 -2.36
N MET A 50 -2.73 6.87 -3.35
CA MET A 50 -2.56 5.41 -3.40
C MET A 50 -1.86 4.85 -2.15
N ASP A 51 -0.81 5.51 -1.66
CA ASP A 51 -0.10 5.07 -0.47
C ASP A 51 -0.91 5.32 0.82
N GLN A 52 -1.62 6.45 0.90
CA GLN A 52 -2.39 6.83 2.08
C GLN A 52 -3.72 6.11 2.24
N GLY A 53 -4.41 5.85 1.13
CA GLY A 53 -5.70 5.20 1.12
C GLY A 53 -5.51 3.70 0.95
N LEU A 54 -5.19 3.30 -0.27
CA LEU A 54 -5.20 1.91 -0.68
C LEU A 54 -4.14 1.08 0.07
N MET A 55 -2.89 1.51 0.04
CA MET A 55 -1.77 0.76 0.61
C MET A 55 -1.85 0.67 2.14
N GLU A 56 -2.21 1.76 2.82
CA GLU A 56 -2.44 1.77 4.26
C GLU A 56 -3.57 0.79 4.65
N SER A 57 -4.71 0.89 3.95
CA SER A 57 -5.90 0.07 4.18
C SER A 57 -5.60 -1.42 4.00
N MET A 58 -4.83 -1.76 2.96
CA MET A 58 -4.41 -3.12 2.64
C MET A 58 -3.42 -3.68 3.68
N LYS A 59 -2.37 -2.91 4.04
CA LYS A 59 -1.40 -3.30 5.09
C LYS A 59 -2.08 -3.53 6.44
N ARG A 60 -3.04 -2.68 6.82
CA ARG A 60 -3.79 -2.82 8.07
C ARG A 60 -4.60 -4.11 8.11
N ARG A 61 -5.27 -4.45 7.00
CA ARG A 61 -6.09 -5.67 6.88
C ARG A 61 -5.24 -6.94 6.85
N TYR A 62 -4.15 -6.93 6.10
CA TYR A 62 -3.18 -8.01 6.09
C TYR A 62 -2.66 -8.33 7.50
N ARG A 63 -2.23 -7.29 8.25
CA ARG A 63 -1.78 -7.46 9.66
C ARG A 63 -2.88 -7.98 10.56
N LYS A 64 -4.11 -7.46 10.43
CA LYS A 64 -5.26 -7.94 11.20
C LYS A 64 -5.46 -9.44 11.01
N GLN A 65 -5.42 -9.92 9.77
CA GLN A 65 -5.60 -11.34 9.48
C GLN A 65 -4.47 -12.22 10.03
N ILE A 66 -3.21 -11.79 9.92
CA ILE A 66 -2.09 -12.50 10.54
C ILE A 66 -2.33 -12.64 12.05
N LEU A 67 -2.70 -11.54 12.72
CA LEU A 67 -2.97 -11.55 14.15
C LEU A 67 -4.16 -12.44 14.51
N SER A 68 -5.22 -12.46 13.70
CA SER A 68 -6.36 -13.36 13.90
C SER A 68 -5.97 -14.84 13.76
N LYS A 69 -5.13 -15.20 12.77
CA LYS A 69 -4.64 -16.58 12.60
C LYS A 69 -3.74 -17.00 13.77
N LEU A 70 -2.86 -16.12 14.21
CA LEU A 70 -2.02 -16.34 15.38
C LEU A 70 -2.84 -16.57 16.67
N HIS A 71 -3.99 -15.90 16.83
CA HIS A 71 -4.83 -16.03 18.02
C HIS A 71 -5.68 -17.31 18.02
N PHE A 72 -6.12 -17.77 16.84
CA PHE A 72 -7.02 -18.93 16.71
C PHE A 72 -6.30 -20.27 16.87
N GLU A 73 -4.99 -20.34 16.59
CA GLU A 73 -4.17 -21.54 16.77
C GLU A 73 -3.80 -21.81 18.25
N GLY A 74 -4.33 -21.05 19.20
CA GLY A 74 -4.07 -21.17 20.63
C GLY A 74 -5.26 -21.60 21.51
N ASP A 75 -6.43 -21.88 20.92
CA ASP A 75 -7.71 -22.08 21.64
C ASP A 75 -8.18 -23.55 21.68
N ASP A 76 -7.41 -24.51 21.15
CA ASP A 76 -7.72 -25.93 21.31
C ASP A 76 -7.27 -26.41 22.70
N ASP A 77 -8.23 -26.44 23.62
CA ASP A 77 -8.16 -27.08 24.93
C ASP A 77 -7.85 -28.58 24.81
N GLU A 78 -6.58 -28.97 24.98
CA GLU A 78 -6.12 -30.09 25.84
C GLU A 78 -4.59 -30.29 25.71
N GLN A 79 -3.89 -29.93 26.78
CA GLN A 79 -2.54 -30.35 27.18
C GLN A 79 -1.38 -30.29 26.15
N GLU A 80 -0.51 -29.30 26.46
CA GLU A 80 0.95 -29.35 26.40
C GLU A 80 1.61 -28.70 25.16
N ALA A 81 2.16 -27.51 25.41
CA ALA A 81 2.81 -26.56 24.50
C ALA A 81 1.84 -25.77 23.59
N GLY A 82 1.17 -24.77 24.18
CA GLY A 82 0.46 -23.74 23.42
C GLY A 82 1.30 -23.26 22.24
N PHE A 83 0.69 -23.21 21.06
CA PHE A 83 1.37 -22.86 19.83
C PHE A 83 2.01 -21.48 19.98
N THR A 84 3.33 -21.48 20.15
CA THR A 84 4.06 -20.26 20.46
C THR A 84 4.06 -19.36 19.22
N THR A 85 4.17 -18.04 19.43
CA THR A 85 4.42 -17.08 18.35
C THR A 85 5.59 -17.52 17.45
N VAL A 86 6.61 -18.18 18.02
CA VAL A 86 7.75 -18.71 17.27
C VAL A 86 7.36 -19.86 16.34
N GLN A 87 6.50 -20.77 16.77
CA GLN A 87 6.02 -21.87 15.92
C GLN A 87 5.12 -21.34 14.80
N PHE A 88 4.27 -20.35 15.07
CA PHE A 88 3.47 -19.66 14.04
C PHE A 88 4.33 -19.13 12.92
N TRP A 89 5.33 -18.30 13.27
CA TRP A 89 6.18 -17.69 12.26
C TRP A 89 7.04 -18.71 11.50
N LYS A 90 7.33 -19.87 12.10
CA LYS A 90 8.01 -20.98 11.42
C LYS A 90 7.09 -21.75 10.47
N ALA A 91 5.80 -21.83 10.79
CA ALA A 91 4.81 -22.55 9.99
C ALA A 91 4.23 -21.70 8.85
N LEU A 92 4.29 -20.36 8.96
CA LEU A 92 3.74 -19.45 7.95
C LEU A 92 4.51 -19.55 6.62
N MET A 93 3.83 -20.00 5.56
CA MET A 93 4.42 -20.15 4.23
C MET A 93 4.12 -18.96 3.33
N SER A 94 4.92 -18.77 2.27
CA SER A 94 4.67 -17.75 1.25
C SER A 94 3.30 -17.91 0.58
N LYS A 95 2.81 -19.16 0.44
CA LYS A 95 1.46 -19.47 -0.06
C LYS A 95 0.38 -18.84 0.84
N ASP A 96 0.55 -18.93 2.16
CA ASP A 96 -0.39 -18.34 3.12
C ASP A 96 -0.38 -16.83 3.01
N CYS A 97 0.81 -16.22 2.87
CA CYS A 97 0.93 -14.79 2.64
C CYS A 97 0.19 -14.33 1.39
N VAL A 98 0.23 -15.09 0.28
CA VAL A 98 -0.51 -14.76 -0.95
C VAL A 98 -2.02 -14.79 -0.72
N TYR A 99 -2.54 -15.78 0.00
CA TYR A 99 -3.97 -15.82 0.34
C TYR A 99 -4.37 -14.68 1.27
N ILE A 100 -3.55 -14.37 2.28
CA ILE A 100 -3.82 -13.25 3.19
C ILE A 100 -3.81 -11.92 2.42
N ILE A 101 -2.93 -11.74 1.43
CA ILE A 101 -2.95 -10.57 0.54
C ILE A 101 -4.26 -10.51 -0.24
N ASN A 102 -4.71 -11.63 -0.81
CA ASN A 102 -5.97 -11.70 -1.55
C ASN A 102 -7.17 -11.34 -0.66
N GLU A 103 -7.29 -11.96 0.51
CA GLU A 103 -8.36 -11.65 1.46
C GLU A 103 -8.27 -10.20 1.98
N ALA A 104 -7.06 -9.68 2.18
CA ALA A 104 -6.85 -8.28 2.58
C ALA A 104 -7.29 -7.31 1.48
N TRP A 105 -7.07 -7.64 0.21
CA TRP A 105 -7.52 -6.87 -0.95
C TRP A 105 -9.03 -6.87 -1.08
N GLU A 106 -9.67 -8.04 -1.04
CA GLU A 106 -11.13 -8.18 -1.13
C GLU A 106 -11.87 -7.47 0.02
N SER A 107 -11.22 -7.33 1.17
CA SER A 107 -11.78 -6.60 2.32
C SER A 107 -11.54 -5.09 2.29
N VAL A 108 -10.83 -4.55 1.29
CA VAL A 108 -10.67 -3.10 1.12
C VAL A 108 -12.01 -2.47 0.71
N PRO A 109 -12.47 -1.41 1.40
CA PRO A 109 -13.71 -0.73 1.04
C PRO A 109 -13.60 -0.04 -0.32
N GLU A 110 -14.66 -0.14 -1.11
CA GLU A 110 -14.70 0.43 -2.46
C GLU A 110 -14.52 1.97 -2.46
N ASP A 111 -14.93 2.65 -1.39
CA ASP A 111 -14.76 4.10 -1.27
C ASP A 111 -13.29 4.51 -1.14
N ILE A 112 -12.43 3.65 -0.57
CA ILE A 112 -10.99 3.87 -0.54
C ILE A 112 -10.39 3.75 -1.93
N VAL A 113 -10.85 2.78 -2.73
CA VAL A 113 -10.40 2.60 -4.12
C VAL A 113 -10.82 3.79 -4.98
N LYS A 114 -12.06 4.26 -4.83
CA LYS A 114 -12.60 5.41 -5.59
C LYS A 114 -11.96 6.76 -5.24
N ARG A 115 -11.35 6.88 -4.06
CA ARG A 115 -10.72 8.13 -3.57
C ARG A 115 -9.20 8.16 -3.77
N SER A 116 -8.60 7.04 -4.19
CA SER A 116 -7.15 6.90 -4.42
C SER A 116 -6.75 7.31 -5.84
#